data_AF-A0A9P0VU26-F1
#
_entry.id   AF-A0A9P0VU26-F1
#
_cell.length_a   1.000
_cell.length_b   1.000
_cell.length_c   1.000
_cell.angle_alpha   90.00
_cell.angle_beta   90.00
_cell.angle_gamma   90.00
#
_symmetry.space_group_name_H-M   'P 1'
#
loop_
_entity.id
_entity.type
_entity.pdbx_description
1 polymer ?
#
loop_
_entity_poly.entity_id
_entity_poly.type
_entity_poly.pdbx_seq_one_letter_code
_entity_poly.pdbx_strand_id
1 'polypeptide(L)' 'MEGNEPEAEVCIKCKTEFHGDNGYYKCDLCFGSVHKDCVNLTSSEVRCMPLQKRVLLLICDECKQLIARMPYQI' A
#
# COMPACT_ATOMS: atom_id res chain seq x y z
N MET A 1 -19.88 -23.20 15.70
CA MET A 1 -18.54 -22.64 15.46
C MET A 1 -18.67 -21.79 14.21
N GLU A 2 -19.06 -20.52 14.37
CA GLU A 2 -19.12 -19.59 13.25
C GLU A 2 -17.68 -19.21 12.94
N GLY A 3 -17.14 -19.79 11.87
CA GLY A 3 -15.83 -19.42 11.36
C GLY A 3 -15.95 -18.02 10.78
N ASN A 4 -15.31 -17.04 11.41
CA ASN A 4 -15.06 -15.74 10.80
C ASN A 4 -14.21 -16.00 9.55
N GLU A 5 -14.84 -16.01 8.38
CA GLU A 5 -14.13 -15.97 7.11
C GLU A 5 -13.28 -14.69 7.11
N PRO A 6 -11.97 -14.75 6.81
CA PRO A 6 -11.16 -13.55 6.74
C PRO A 6 -11.75 -12.65 5.66
N GLU A 7 -12.14 -11.43 6.02
CA GLU A 7 -12.62 -10.42 5.07
C GLU A 7 -11.64 -10.35 3.89
N ALA A 8 -12.16 -10.45 2.67
CA ALA A 8 -11.32 -10.41 1.48
C ALA A 8 -10.49 -9.11 1.49
N GLU A 9 -9.17 -9.25 1.47
CA GLU A 9 -8.30 -8.09 1.44
C GLU A 9 -8.51 -7.39 0.07
N VAL A 10 -8.78 -6.08 0.08
CA VAL A 10 -9.04 -5.29 -1.14
C VAL A 10 -7.94 -4.27 -1.37
N CYS A 11 -7.62 -4.02 -2.63
CA CYS A 11 -6.69 -2.97 -3.00
C CYS A 11 -7.30 -1.59 -2.69
N ILE A 12 -6.63 -0.81 -1.86
CA ILE A 12 -7.12 0.53 -1.47
C ILE A 12 -7.19 1.51 -2.65
N LYS A 13 -6.55 1.22 -3.78
CA LYS A 13 -6.56 2.08 -4.98
C LYS A 13 -7.68 1.75 -5.97
N CYS A 14 -7.79 0.50 -6.42
CA CYS A 14 -8.80 0.10 -7.40
C CYS A 14 -10.07 -0.50 -6.77
N LYS A 15 -10.08 -0.69 -5.44
CA LYS A 15 -11.18 -1.28 -4.65
C LYS A 15 -11.59 -2.69 -5.13
N THR A 16 -10.68 -3.39 -5.79
CA THR A 16 -10.83 -4.79 -6.24
C THR A 16 -10.11 -5.72 -5.27
N GLU A 17 -10.66 -6.92 -5.07
CA GLU A 17 -10.06 -7.99 -4.26
C GLU A 17 -8.72 -8.45 -4.83
N PHE A 18 -7.82 -8.90 -3.95
CA PHE A 18 -6.61 -9.59 -4.36
C PHE A 18 -6.96 -11.01 -4.82
N HIS A 19 -6.78 -11.29 -6.11
CA HIS A 19 -6.97 -12.63 -6.67
C HIS A 19 -5.62 -13.28 -7.02
N GLY A 20 -5.42 -14.51 -6.54
CA GLY A 20 -4.22 -15.32 -6.83
C GLY A 20 -2.95 -14.81 -6.16
N ASP A 21 -1.79 -15.21 -6.70
CA ASP A 21 -0.45 -14.88 -6.16
C ASP A 21 0.05 -13.49 -6.57
N ASN A 22 -0.84 -12.62 -7.07
CA ASN A 22 -0.50 -11.24 -7.40
C ASN A 22 -0.25 -10.46 -6.10
N GLY A 23 0.98 -10.54 -5.63
CA GLY A 23 1.38 -9.94 -4.36
C GLY A 23 1.10 -8.43 -4.33
N TYR A 24 1.05 -7.91 -3.11
CA TYR A 24 0.74 -6.51 -2.84
C TYR A 24 1.88 -5.84 -2.07
N TYR A 25 1.81 -4.52 -1.98
CA TYR A 25 2.58 -3.74 -1.03
C TYR A 25 1.64 -3.09 -0.02
N LYS A 26 2.15 -2.79 1.18
CA LYS A 26 1.42 -2.05 2.21
C LYS A 26 1.89 -0.60 2.25
N CYS A 27 0.93 0.31 2.40
CA CYS A 27 1.24 1.70 2.74
C CYS A 27 1.94 1.75 4.10
N ASP A 28 3.04 2.49 4.21
CA ASP A 28 3.79 2.60 5.48
C ASP A 28 3.08 3.45 6.54
N LEU A 29 2.03 4.18 6.16
CA LEU A 29 1.27 5.03 7.09
C LEU A 29 -0.05 4.38 7.54
N CYS A 30 -0.91 3.99 6.60
CA CYS A 30 -2.22 3.43 6.93
C CYS A 30 -2.26 1.89 6.89
N PHE A 31 -1.16 1.23 6.53
CA PHE A 31 -1.05 -0.23 6.37
C PHE A 31 -1.99 -0.86 5.35
N GLY A 32 -2.73 -0.06 4.59
CA GLY A 32 -3.61 -0.52 3.53
C GLY A 32 -2.83 -1.15 2.36
N SER A 33 -3.39 -2.22 1.81
CA SER A 33 -2.76 -3.02 0.76
C SER A 33 -3.06 -2.46 -0.64
N VAL A 34 -2.05 -2.45 -1.50
CA VAL A 34 -2.12 -1.95 -2.88
C VAL A 34 -1.52 -3.01 -3.81
N HIS A 35 -2.20 -3.33 -4.91
CA HIS A 35 -1.62 -4.19 -5.95
C HIS A 35 -0.27 -3.63 -6.43
N LYS A 36 0.68 -4.52 -6.71
CA LYS A 36 1.96 -4.15 -7.35
C LYS A 36 1.77 -3.31 -8.62
N ASP A 37 0.72 -3.59 -9.39
CA ASP A 37 0.42 -2.84 -10.61
C ASP A 37 -0.30 -1.52 -10.33
N CYS A 38 -1.09 -1.45 -9.25
CA CYS A 38 -1.78 -0.21 -8.88
C CYS A 38 -0.82 0.82 -8.25
N VAL A 39 0.28 0.39 -7.63
CA VAL A 39 1.16 1.29 -6.89
C VAL A 39 2.00 2.21 -7.79
N ASN A 40 2.04 1.96 -9.11
CA ASN A 40 2.75 2.76 -10.12
C ASN A 40 4.23 3.02 -9.78
N LEU A 41 4.93 2.03 -9.22
CA LEU A 41 6.37 2.11 -8.98
C LEU A 41 7.15 1.85 -10.28
N THR A 42 8.24 2.57 -10.47
CA THR A 42 9.23 2.26 -11.50
C THR A 42 9.93 0.93 -11.22
N SER A 43 10.57 0.34 -12.24
CA SER A 43 11.33 -0.90 -12.10
C SER A 43 12.44 -0.80 -11.04
N SER A 44 13.10 0.36 -10.93
CA SER A 44 14.11 0.62 -9.90
C SER A 44 13.50 0.64 -8.49
N GLU A 45 12.34 1.27 -8.31
CA GLU A 45 11.66 1.32 -7.01
C GLU A 45 11.14 -0.05 -6.57
N VAL A 46 10.58 -0.84 -7.50
CA VAL A 46 10.15 -2.22 -7.24
C VAL A 46 11.30 -3.06 -6.69
N ARG A 47 12.51 -2.91 -7.22
CA ARG A 47 13.70 -3.62 -6.74
C ARG A 47 14.11 -3.21 -5.32
N CYS A 48 13.72 -2.02 -4.87
CA CYS A 48 14.01 -1.53 -3.53
C CYS A 48 12.98 -1.97 -2.48
N MET A 49 11.75 -2.31 -2.88
CA MET A 49 10.69 -2.73 -1.96
C MET A 49 11.03 -3.91 -1.03
N PRO A 50 11.74 -4.98 -1.47
CA PRO A 50 12.10 -6.09 -0.59
C PRO A 50 13.26 -5.78 0.38
N LEU A 51 13.91 -4.63 0.27
CA LEU A 51 15.03 -4.28 1.15
C LEU A 51 14.53 -4.03 2.58
N GLN A 52 15.00 -4.83 3.55
CA GLN A 52 14.58 -4.76 4.96
C GLN A 52 14.86 -3.41 5.65
N LYS A 53 15.76 -2.59 5.09
CA LYS A 53 16.12 -1.26 5.61
C LYS A 53 15.95 -0.17 4.56
N ARG A 54 14.84 -0.21 3.81
CA ARG A 54 14.55 0.87 2.86
C ARG A 54 14.30 2.19 3.60
N VAL A 55 14.95 3.24 3.12
CA VAL A 55 14.74 4.62 3.60
C VAL A 55 13.49 5.25 2.97
N LEU A 56 13.18 4.83 1.73
CA LEU A 56 12.02 5.33 1.00
C LEU A 56 10.75 4.66 1.50
N LEU A 57 9.80 5.48 1.93
CA LEU A 57 8.46 5.05 2.33
C LEU A 57 7.55 4.93 1.11
N LEU A 58 6.69 3.92 1.13
CA LEU A 58 5.59 3.75 0.19
C LEU A 58 4.33 4.31 0.84
N ILE A 59 3.87 5.46 0.35
CA ILE A 59 2.68 6.15 0.87
C ILE A 59 1.59 6.13 -0.21
N CYS A 60 0.38 5.69 0.14
CA CYS A 60 -0.76 5.70 -0.79
C CYS A 60 -1.27 7.13 -1.07
N ASP A 61 -2.05 7.29 -2.13
CA ASP A 61 -2.48 8.61 -2.58
C ASP A 61 -3.38 9.34 -1.56
N GLU A 62 -4.23 8.62 -0.83
CA GLU A 62 -5.04 9.17 0.26
C GLU A 62 -4.16 9.72 1.40
N CYS A 63 -3.16 8.95 1.85
CA CYS A 63 -2.19 9.39 2.85
C CYS A 63 -1.35 10.57 2.37
N LYS A 64 -0.93 10.61 1.10
CA LYS A 64 -0.21 11.76 0.52
C LYS A 64 -1.06 13.03 0.59
N GLN A 65 -2.35 12.95 0.26
CA GLN A 65 -3.25 14.08 0.36
C GLN A 65 -3.44 14.56 1.79
N LEU A 66 -3.51 13.65 2.77
CA LEU A 66 -3.58 14.00 4.18
C LEU A 66 -2.32 14.74 4.65
N ILE A 67 -1.14 14.20 4.34
CA ILE A 67 0.14 14.84 4.67
C ILE A 67 0.25 16.23 4.04
N ALA A 68 -0.14 16.37 2.76
CA ALA A 68 -0.11 17.66 2.06
C ALA A 68 -1.05 18.72 2.66
N ARG A 69 -2.07 18.29 3.43
CA ARG A 69 -3.00 19.17 4.13
C ARG A 69 -2.61 19.44 5.59
N MET A 70 -1.61 18.74 6.12
CA MET A 70 -1.12 19.02 7.46
C MET A 70 -0.39 20.37 7.45
N PRO A 71 -0.74 21.29 8.36
CA PRO A 71 -0.01 22.54 8.49
C PRO A 71 1.44 22.23 8.86
N TYR A 72 2.40 22.85 8.17
CA TYR A 72 3.81 22.78 8.55
C TYR A 72 3.94 23.33 9.98
N GLN A 73 4.27 22.45 10.93
CA GLN A 73 4.68 22.88 12.26
C GLN A 73 6.14 23.34 12.16
N ILE A 74 6.31 24.66 12.05
CA ILE A 74 7.59 25.36 12.24
C ILE A 74 7.70 25.79 13.70
#